data_AF-A0A3D0XRJ1-F1
#
_entry.id   AF-A0A3D0XRJ1-F1
#
_cell.length_a   1.000
_cell.length_b   1.000
_cell.length_c   1.000
_cell.angle_alpha   90.00
_cell.angle_beta   90.00
_cell.angle_gamma   90.00
#
_symmetry.space_group_name_H-M   'P 1'
#
loop_
_entity.id
_entity.type
_entity.pdbx_description
1 polymer ?
#
loop_
_entity_poly.entity_id
_entity_poly.type
_entity_poly.pdbx_seq_one_letter_code
_entity_poly.pdbx_strand_id
1 'polypeptide(L)'
;MAEKKTATEKIASKTSVYQILSHQSGNALSVENARTENGALLTVDAPDKESALQTWKVIPEANGTCKIINAASQKAIDVINGSTENGAWLHQWIPCETDTQLWEIVPTSAGYYKVISKASGKALDIVDISHEAGAHVQIWELSSGENQEWRFRKLTSAEETKKKPAAKHRRGSGRKSVKKRAAVSSTSSATEKPAEAAKPIVTIQPEKAKTIVNTEPKKAVLTMSNDFLSKEEK
;
A
#
# COMPACT_ATOMS: atom_id res chain seq x y z
N MET A 1 -7.02 -29.63 18.47
CA MET A 1 -6.87 -28.18 18.72
C MET A 1 -7.18 -27.49 17.40
N ALA A 2 -8.19 -26.64 17.32
CA ALA A 2 -8.44 -25.87 16.11
C ALA A 2 -7.39 -24.75 16.02
N GLU A 3 -6.63 -24.72 14.93
CA GLU A 3 -5.61 -23.69 14.69
C GLU A 3 -6.31 -22.34 14.49
N LYS A 4 -5.90 -21.32 15.27
CA LYS A 4 -6.48 -19.98 15.16
C LYS A 4 -5.96 -19.33 13.88
N LYS A 5 -6.87 -18.94 12.99
CA LYS A 5 -6.50 -18.22 11.77
C LYS A 5 -5.69 -16.96 12.04
N THR A 6 -4.66 -16.73 11.24
CA THR A 6 -3.82 -15.52 11.27
C THR A 6 -4.63 -14.27 10.88
N ALA A 7 -4.09 -13.08 11.12
CA ALA A 7 -4.77 -11.85 10.69
C ALA A 7 -4.81 -11.73 9.15
N THR A 8 -3.72 -12.09 8.46
CA THR A 8 -3.73 -12.21 7.01
C THR A 8 -4.86 -13.14 6.56
N GLU A 9 -5.04 -14.33 7.14
CA GLU A 9 -6.11 -15.26 6.74
C GLU A 9 -7.54 -14.77 7.04
N LYS A 10 -7.70 -13.81 7.97
CA LYS A 10 -9.01 -13.20 8.28
C LYS A 10 -9.34 -12.06 7.32
N ILE A 11 -8.34 -11.31 6.88
CA ILE A 11 -8.50 -10.15 5.99
C ILE A 11 -8.44 -10.59 4.53
N ALA A 12 -7.48 -11.45 4.19
CA ALA A 12 -7.26 -11.95 2.86
C ALA A 12 -8.34 -12.95 2.47
N SER A 13 -9.06 -12.64 1.41
CA SER A 13 -10.03 -13.51 0.78
C SER A 13 -10.19 -13.06 -0.67
N LYS A 14 -10.37 -14.03 -1.59
CA LYS A 14 -10.57 -13.75 -3.02
C LYS A 14 -11.77 -12.83 -3.31
N THR A 15 -12.70 -12.67 -2.37
CA THR A 15 -13.91 -11.87 -2.53
C THR A 15 -13.98 -10.64 -1.63
N SER A 16 -13.05 -10.47 -0.69
CA SER A 16 -13.12 -9.35 0.25
C SER A 16 -12.42 -8.12 -0.29
N VAL A 17 -13.09 -6.99 -0.14
CA VAL A 17 -12.67 -5.69 -0.64
C VAL A 17 -12.67 -4.71 0.53
N TYR A 18 -11.69 -3.83 0.59
CA TYR A 18 -11.44 -2.94 1.72
C TYR A 18 -11.12 -1.52 1.26
N GLN A 19 -11.48 -0.53 2.08
CA GLN A 19 -10.66 0.66 2.23
C GLN A 19 -9.59 0.36 3.30
N ILE A 20 -8.34 0.76 3.04
CA ILE A 20 -7.23 0.65 3.99
C ILE A 20 -6.96 2.06 4.50
N LEU A 21 -7.18 2.30 5.80
CA LEU A 21 -7.21 3.65 6.37
C LEU A 21 -6.05 3.84 7.33
N SER A 22 -5.34 4.95 7.19
CA SER A 22 -4.32 5.38 8.14
C SER A 22 -4.90 5.52 9.55
N HIS A 23 -4.18 5.05 10.58
CA HIS A 23 -4.53 5.30 11.97
C HIS A 23 -4.47 6.81 12.28
N GLN A 24 -3.36 7.47 11.95
CA GLN A 24 -3.08 8.84 12.41
C GLN A 24 -3.98 9.92 11.79
N SER A 25 -4.47 9.73 10.56
CA SER A 25 -5.29 10.74 9.86
C SER A 25 -6.68 10.25 9.45
N GLY A 26 -6.89 8.94 9.38
CA GLY A 26 -8.10 8.36 8.80
C GLY A 26 -8.17 8.46 7.26
N ASN A 27 -7.15 9.02 6.60
CA ASN A 27 -7.02 9.03 5.15
C ASN A 27 -6.91 7.61 4.61
N ALA A 28 -7.45 7.38 3.42
CA ALA A 28 -7.44 6.11 2.73
C ALA A 28 -6.21 5.97 1.84
N LEU A 29 -5.58 4.80 1.85
CA LEU A 29 -4.59 4.41 0.86
C LEU A 29 -5.21 4.50 -0.54
N SER A 30 -4.50 5.17 -1.43
CA SER A 30 -4.97 5.62 -2.73
C SER A 30 -3.88 5.44 -3.78
N VAL A 31 -4.27 5.46 -5.04
CA VAL A 31 -3.33 5.54 -6.17
C VAL A 31 -3.29 6.99 -6.65
N GLU A 32 -2.08 7.53 -6.78
CA GLU A 32 -1.86 8.94 -7.07
C GLU A 32 -2.50 9.35 -8.42
N ASN A 33 -3.18 10.50 -8.42
CA ASN A 33 -3.68 11.16 -9.63
C ASN A 33 -4.57 10.28 -10.53
N ALA A 34 -5.27 9.29 -9.95
CA ALA A 34 -6.10 8.33 -10.70
C ALA A 34 -5.36 7.57 -11.81
N ARG A 35 -4.02 7.51 -11.74
CA ARG A 35 -3.20 6.84 -12.73
C ARG A 35 -3.41 5.34 -12.63
N THR A 36 -3.53 4.68 -13.77
CA THR A 36 -3.76 3.22 -13.83
C THR A 36 -2.62 2.47 -14.48
N GLU A 37 -1.57 3.17 -14.92
CA GLU A 37 -0.33 2.60 -15.42
C GLU A 37 0.53 1.97 -14.32
N ASN A 38 1.46 1.11 -14.75
CA ASN A 38 2.57 0.66 -13.92
C ASN A 38 3.41 1.85 -13.49
N GLY A 39 3.88 1.87 -12.25
CA GLY A 39 4.72 2.96 -11.74
C GLY A 39 3.97 4.11 -11.10
N ALA A 40 2.63 4.10 -11.12
CA ALA A 40 1.86 5.11 -10.39
C ALA A 40 2.07 4.93 -8.88
N LEU A 41 2.47 6.01 -8.20
CA LEU A 41 2.78 5.99 -6.78
C LEU A 41 1.53 5.81 -5.93
N LEU A 42 1.75 5.35 -4.70
CA LEU A 42 0.70 5.30 -3.68
C LEU A 42 0.74 6.55 -2.81
N THR A 43 -0.45 7.04 -2.49
CA THR A 43 -0.69 8.17 -1.58
C THR A 43 -1.72 7.80 -0.51
N VAL A 44 -1.93 8.67 0.46
CA VAL A 44 -3.11 8.67 1.31
C VAL A 44 -3.97 9.89 1.02
N ASP A 45 -5.28 9.72 0.88
CA ASP A 45 -6.22 10.79 0.53
C ASP A 45 -7.47 10.77 1.41
N ALA A 46 -8.28 11.84 1.37
CA ALA A 46 -9.56 11.85 2.05
C ALA A 46 -10.42 10.63 1.62
N PRO A 47 -11.06 9.91 2.57
CA PRO A 47 -11.68 8.62 2.28
C PRO A 47 -12.97 8.77 1.47
N ASP A 48 -12.99 8.15 0.30
CA ASP A 48 -14.13 7.99 -0.60
C ASP A 48 -14.42 6.49 -0.79
N LYS A 49 -15.59 6.05 -0.29
CA LYS A 49 -16.00 4.63 -0.31
C LYS A 49 -16.41 4.15 -1.70
N GLU A 50 -16.74 5.07 -2.60
CA GLU A 50 -17.17 4.76 -3.97
C GLU A 50 -15.98 4.81 -4.96
N SER A 51 -14.82 5.33 -4.50
CA SER A 51 -13.63 5.40 -5.33
C SER A 51 -12.95 4.04 -5.48
N ALA A 52 -12.94 3.53 -6.71
CA ALA A 52 -12.20 2.32 -7.07
C ALA A 52 -10.68 2.47 -6.86
N LEU A 53 -10.15 3.70 -6.84
CA LEU A 53 -8.74 4.01 -6.58
C LEU A 53 -8.35 3.76 -5.12
N GLN A 54 -9.31 3.86 -4.20
CA GLN A 54 -9.13 3.64 -2.76
C GLN A 54 -9.69 2.29 -2.29
N THR A 55 -9.99 1.43 -3.26
CA THR A 55 -10.64 0.14 -3.05
C THR A 55 -9.63 -0.96 -3.33
N TRP A 56 -9.38 -1.82 -2.34
CA TRP A 56 -8.30 -2.81 -2.37
C TRP A 56 -8.83 -4.21 -2.11
N LYS A 57 -8.53 -5.15 -3.01
CA LYS A 57 -8.74 -6.59 -2.80
C LYS A 57 -7.51 -7.14 -2.10
N VAL A 58 -7.70 -7.92 -1.04
CA VAL A 58 -6.60 -8.60 -0.34
C VAL A 58 -6.65 -10.08 -0.69
N ILE A 59 -5.76 -10.52 -1.57
CA ILE A 59 -5.78 -11.88 -2.15
C ILE A 59 -4.77 -12.74 -1.38
N PRO A 60 -5.20 -13.84 -0.73
CA PRO A 60 -4.29 -14.69 0.02
C PRO A 60 -3.32 -15.41 -0.92
N GLU A 61 -2.07 -15.49 -0.47
CA GLU A 61 -0.97 -16.21 -1.12
C GLU A 61 -0.42 -17.28 -0.17
N ALA A 62 0.62 -18.00 -0.59
CA ALA A 62 1.26 -19.01 0.23
C ALA A 62 1.90 -18.42 1.52
N ASN A 63 2.15 -19.28 2.50
CA ASN A 63 2.94 -18.95 3.71
C ASN A 63 2.40 -17.77 4.53
N GLY A 64 1.07 -17.54 4.53
CA GLY A 64 0.45 -16.48 5.33
C GLY A 64 0.66 -15.07 4.78
N THR A 65 1.08 -14.95 3.52
CA THR A 65 1.22 -13.67 2.80
C THR A 65 -0.03 -13.37 1.94
N CYS A 66 -0.06 -12.18 1.35
CA CYS A 66 -1.11 -11.76 0.44
C CYS A 66 -0.59 -10.76 -0.60
N LYS A 67 -1.30 -10.65 -1.73
CA LYS A 67 -1.21 -9.49 -2.64
C LYS A 67 -2.34 -8.51 -2.33
N ILE A 68 -2.03 -7.22 -2.33
CA ILE A 68 -3.02 -6.15 -2.14
C ILE A 68 -3.23 -5.48 -3.50
N ILE A 69 -4.40 -5.73 -4.11
CA ILE A 69 -4.70 -5.38 -5.49
C ILE A 69 -5.68 -4.22 -5.55
N ASN A 70 -5.34 -3.16 -6.27
CA ASN A 70 -6.22 -2.03 -6.50
C ASN A 70 -7.41 -2.40 -7.40
N ALA A 71 -8.62 -1.97 -7.05
CA ALA A 71 -9.83 -2.32 -7.80
C ALA A 71 -9.96 -1.56 -9.12
N ALA A 72 -9.42 -0.35 -9.25
CA ALA A 72 -9.46 0.40 -10.51
C ALA A 72 -8.49 -0.18 -11.55
N SER A 73 -7.23 -0.44 -11.15
CA SER A 73 -6.17 -0.81 -12.10
C SER A 73 -5.90 -2.31 -12.21
N GLN A 74 -6.43 -3.12 -11.27
CA GLN A 74 -6.07 -4.53 -11.06
C GLN A 74 -4.56 -4.77 -10.84
N LYS A 75 -3.83 -3.75 -10.36
CA LYS A 75 -2.39 -3.82 -10.06
C LYS A 75 -2.14 -4.01 -8.56
N ALA A 76 -1.03 -4.64 -8.23
CA ALA A 76 -0.61 -4.89 -6.86
C ALA A 76 0.17 -3.72 -6.29
N ILE A 77 0.09 -3.50 -4.97
CA ILE A 77 1.08 -2.71 -4.23
C ILE A 77 2.44 -3.40 -4.37
N ASP A 78 3.43 -2.65 -4.87
CA ASP A 78 4.75 -3.15 -5.18
C ASP A 78 5.83 -2.20 -4.63
N VAL A 79 6.93 -2.78 -4.15
CA VAL A 79 8.11 -2.01 -3.73
C VAL A 79 8.97 -1.68 -4.94
N ILE A 80 9.17 -0.38 -5.21
CA ILE A 80 9.93 0.08 -6.38
C ILE A 80 11.32 -0.57 -6.42
N ASN A 81 11.64 -1.17 -7.57
CA ASN A 81 12.89 -1.87 -7.86
C ASN A 81 13.24 -3.01 -6.88
N GLY A 82 12.26 -3.48 -6.10
CA GLY A 82 12.48 -4.49 -5.05
C GLY A 82 13.45 -4.05 -3.96
N SER A 83 13.58 -2.74 -3.72
CA SER A 83 14.47 -2.23 -2.69
C SER A 83 14.07 -2.74 -1.30
N THR A 84 15.06 -3.06 -0.48
CA THR A 84 14.88 -3.42 0.94
C THR A 84 15.26 -2.29 1.89
N GLU A 85 15.61 -1.11 1.36
CA GLU A 85 16.07 0.03 2.15
C GLU A 85 14.90 0.83 2.74
N ASN A 86 15.17 1.51 3.86
CA ASN A 86 14.23 2.49 4.41
C ASN A 86 13.99 3.60 3.39
N GLY A 87 12.72 3.97 3.23
CA GLY A 87 12.32 5.04 2.33
C GLY A 87 12.12 4.63 0.88
N ALA A 88 12.19 3.34 0.56
CA ALA A 88 11.80 2.87 -0.75
C ALA A 88 10.29 3.14 -0.98
N TRP A 89 10.00 3.87 -2.06
CA TRP A 89 8.64 4.25 -2.42
C TRP A 89 7.81 3.05 -2.89
N LEU A 90 6.50 3.19 -2.75
CA LEU A 90 5.54 2.22 -3.23
C LEU A 90 4.80 2.74 -4.45
N HIS A 91 4.63 1.83 -5.40
CA HIS A 91 3.82 2.06 -6.60
C HIS A 91 2.84 0.91 -6.81
N GLN A 92 1.98 1.04 -7.81
CA GLN A 92 1.24 -0.08 -8.33
C GLN A 92 1.99 -0.71 -9.53
N TRP A 93 1.95 -2.04 -9.60
CA TRP A 93 2.53 -2.77 -10.73
C TRP A 93 1.67 -3.99 -11.11
N ILE A 94 1.78 -4.44 -12.35
CA ILE A 94 1.09 -5.67 -12.79
C ILE A 94 1.45 -6.83 -11.85
N PRO A 95 0.47 -7.64 -11.41
CA PRO A 95 0.74 -8.75 -10.52
C PRO A 95 1.77 -9.71 -11.11
N CYS A 96 2.81 -10.04 -10.35
CA CYS A 96 3.86 -10.98 -10.73
C CYS A 96 4.28 -11.83 -9.53
N GLU A 97 5.02 -12.92 -9.78
CA GLU A 97 5.45 -13.87 -8.76
C GLU A 97 6.78 -13.43 -8.14
N THR A 98 6.75 -12.31 -7.41
CA THR A 98 7.91 -11.74 -6.72
C THR A 98 7.54 -11.31 -5.30
N ASP A 99 8.51 -11.35 -4.39
CA ASP A 99 8.32 -10.98 -2.99
C ASP A 99 8.04 -9.48 -2.79
N THR A 100 8.30 -8.65 -3.80
CA THR A 100 8.06 -7.19 -3.77
C THR A 100 6.59 -6.84 -3.71
N GLN A 101 5.70 -7.79 -4.03
CA GLN A 101 4.25 -7.66 -4.00
C GLN A 101 3.58 -8.49 -2.90
N LEU A 102 4.37 -9.16 -2.07
CA LEU A 102 3.87 -10.02 -1.00
C LEU A 102 3.93 -9.29 0.33
N TRP A 103 2.81 -9.33 1.04
CA TRP A 103 2.61 -8.62 2.30
C TRP A 103 2.06 -9.54 3.39
N GLU A 104 2.59 -9.41 4.59
CA GLU A 104 2.03 -10.03 5.81
C GLU A 104 1.21 -8.97 6.56
N ILE A 105 0.00 -9.31 6.98
CA ILE A 105 -0.86 -8.41 7.76
C ILE A 105 -0.87 -8.86 9.21
N VAL A 106 -0.30 -8.04 10.09
CA VAL A 106 -0.07 -8.38 11.50
C VAL A 106 -0.95 -7.51 12.40
N PRO A 107 -1.73 -8.09 13.32
CA PRO A 107 -2.61 -7.31 14.18
C PRO A 107 -1.81 -6.57 15.25
N THR A 108 -2.30 -5.40 15.63
CA THR A 108 -1.82 -4.61 16.77
C THR A 108 -2.82 -4.71 17.92
N SER A 109 -2.47 -4.20 19.11
CA SER A 109 -3.34 -4.27 20.29
C SER A 109 -4.63 -3.42 20.18
N ALA A 110 -4.71 -2.47 19.24
CA ALA A 110 -5.79 -1.48 19.14
C ALA A 110 -6.78 -1.72 17.99
N GLY A 111 -6.77 -2.91 17.37
CA GLY A 111 -7.65 -3.22 16.23
C GLY A 111 -7.18 -2.65 14.89
N TYR A 112 -5.95 -2.12 14.86
CA TYR A 112 -5.21 -1.78 13.66
C TYR A 112 -4.26 -2.91 13.25
N TYR A 113 -3.64 -2.76 12.11
CA TYR A 113 -2.73 -3.74 11.54
C TYR A 113 -1.48 -3.05 10.99
N LYS A 114 -0.35 -3.74 11.08
CA LYS A 114 0.83 -3.43 10.27
C LYS A 114 0.77 -4.26 8.99
N VAL A 115 1.20 -3.66 7.89
CA VAL A 115 1.32 -4.33 6.58
C VAL A 115 2.81 -4.44 6.28
N ILE A 116 3.35 -5.65 6.36
CA ILE A 116 4.79 -5.91 6.38
C ILE A 116 5.21 -6.53 5.05
N SER A 117 6.19 -5.91 4.39
CA SER A 117 6.76 -6.41 3.14
C SER A 117 7.46 -7.74 3.38
N LYS A 118 7.13 -8.76 2.58
CA LYS A 118 7.79 -10.06 2.65
C LYS A 118 9.26 -9.97 2.27
N ALA A 119 9.58 -9.13 1.28
CA ALA A 119 10.94 -8.96 0.76
C ALA A 119 11.93 -8.37 1.80
N SER A 120 11.45 -7.50 2.70
CA SER A 120 12.34 -6.72 3.59
C SER A 120 12.03 -6.82 5.08
N GLY A 121 10.85 -7.29 5.47
CA GLY A 121 10.37 -7.24 6.86
C GLY A 121 10.00 -5.82 7.33
N LYS A 122 9.96 -4.83 6.44
CA LYS A 122 9.61 -3.43 6.73
C LYS A 122 8.12 -3.16 6.55
N ALA A 123 7.59 -2.14 7.22
CA ALA A 123 6.18 -1.80 7.18
C ALA A 123 5.83 -0.78 6.10
N LEU A 124 4.60 -0.90 5.58
CA LEU A 124 3.87 0.15 4.87
C LEU A 124 3.77 1.39 5.78
N ASP A 125 4.36 2.50 5.32
CA ASP A 125 4.67 3.67 6.13
C ASP A 125 4.30 4.96 5.39
N ILE A 126 3.63 5.89 6.07
CA ILE A 126 3.36 7.23 5.52
C ILE A 126 4.60 8.11 5.73
N VAL A 127 5.11 8.67 4.63
CA VAL A 127 6.29 9.52 4.60
C VAL A 127 6.13 10.70 5.56
N ASP A 128 7.22 11.00 6.28
CA ASP A 128 7.33 12.11 7.23
C ASP A 128 6.24 12.16 8.32
N ILE A 129 5.57 11.03 8.60
CA ILE A 129 4.47 10.97 9.58
C ILE A 129 3.35 11.97 9.19
N SER A 130 3.19 12.23 7.89
CA SER A 130 2.28 13.26 7.41
C SER A 130 0.81 12.90 7.66
N HIS A 131 0.01 13.89 8.09
CA HIS A 131 -1.44 13.76 8.20
C HIS A 131 -2.19 14.27 6.96
N GLU A 132 -1.46 14.86 6.01
CA GLU A 132 -2.05 15.51 4.85
C GLU A 132 -2.55 14.51 3.80
N ALA A 133 -3.59 14.91 3.07
CA ALA A 133 -3.98 14.21 1.85
C ALA A 133 -2.92 14.42 0.76
N GLY A 134 -2.70 13.40 -0.06
CA GLY A 134 -1.64 13.35 -1.06
C GLY A 134 -0.26 12.92 -0.52
N ALA A 135 -0.11 12.65 0.79
CA ALA A 135 1.16 12.16 1.32
C ALA A 135 1.52 10.80 0.73
N HIS A 136 2.77 10.64 0.28
CA HIS A 136 3.27 9.39 -0.30
C HIS A 136 3.46 8.28 0.73
N VAL A 137 3.54 7.06 0.22
CA VAL A 137 3.75 5.84 1.02
C VAL A 137 5.06 5.17 0.63
N GLN A 138 5.77 4.70 1.64
CA GLN A 138 7.08 4.04 1.54
C GLN A 138 7.08 2.73 2.34
N ILE A 139 8.18 2.00 2.28
CA ILE A 139 8.53 1.03 3.32
C ILE A 139 9.51 1.65 4.33
N TRP A 140 9.32 1.34 5.61
CA TRP A 140 10.22 1.77 6.66
C TRP A 140 10.37 0.71 7.74
N GLU A 141 11.49 0.76 8.48
CA GLU A 141 11.72 -0.10 9.64
C GLU A 141 10.53 -0.06 10.61
N LEU A 142 10.19 -1.23 11.16
CA LEU A 142 9.07 -1.38 12.08
C LEU A 142 9.26 -0.49 13.31
N SER A 143 8.28 0.36 13.58
CA SER A 143 8.22 1.20 14.77
C SER A 143 6.87 1.04 15.48
N SER A 144 6.68 1.72 16.61
CA SER A 144 5.37 1.84 17.25
C SER A 144 4.56 3.06 16.75
N GLY A 145 5.01 3.71 15.67
CA GLY A 145 4.35 4.90 15.12
C GLY A 145 3.01 4.58 14.43
N GLU A 146 2.04 5.48 14.60
CA GLU A 146 0.71 5.37 13.99
C GLU A 146 0.73 5.51 12.46
N ASN A 147 1.78 6.13 11.90
CA ASN A 147 2.02 6.22 10.45
C ASN A 147 2.24 4.85 9.78
N GLN A 148 2.44 3.79 10.56
CA GLN A 148 2.57 2.40 10.10
C GLN A 148 1.38 1.53 10.50
N GLU A 149 0.32 2.11 11.07
CA GLU A 149 -0.86 1.38 11.51
C GLU A 149 -2.06 1.68 10.61
N TRP A 150 -2.73 0.62 10.19
CA TRP A 150 -3.77 0.67 9.18
C TRP A 150 -5.01 -0.06 9.63
N ARG A 151 -6.19 0.53 9.39
CA ARG A 151 -7.48 -0.09 9.61
C ARG A 151 -8.05 -0.59 8.29
N PHE A 152 -8.35 -1.88 8.23
CA PHE A 152 -9.02 -2.51 7.09
C PHE A 152 -10.54 -2.41 7.26
N ARG A 153 -11.16 -1.41 6.60
CA ARG A 153 -12.61 -1.24 6.58
C ARG A 153 -13.19 -2.05 5.42
N LYS A 154 -13.86 -3.16 5.72
CA LYS A 154 -14.51 -4.01 4.71
C LYS A 154 -15.59 -3.21 3.96
N LEU A 155 -15.54 -3.24 2.64
CA LEU A 155 -16.58 -2.74 1.75
C LEU A 155 -17.46 -3.91 1.35
N THR A 156 -18.72 -3.87 1.73
CA THR A 156 -19.72 -4.86 1.32
C THR A 156 -20.35 -4.41 0.01
N SER A 157 -20.26 -5.23 -1.03
CA SER A 157 -21.12 -5.04 -2.20
C SER A 157 -22.58 -5.17 -1.78
N ALA A 158 -23.45 -4.32 -2.34
CA ALA A 158 -24.89 -4.24 -2.01
C ALA A 158 -25.68 -5.55 -2.22
N GLU A 159 -25.05 -6.62 -2.72
CA GLU A 159 -25.65 -7.93 -2.90
C GLU A 159 -25.67 -8.80 -1.63
N GLU A 160 -24.76 -8.59 -0.66
CA GLU A 160 -24.76 -9.36 0.60
C GLU A 160 -25.86 -8.94 1.59
N THR A 161 -26.47 -7.76 1.40
CA THR A 161 -27.55 -7.27 2.27
C THR A 161 -28.93 -7.87 1.94
N LYS A 162 -29.07 -8.59 0.81
CA LYS A 162 -30.34 -9.24 0.41
C LYS A 162 -30.53 -10.67 0.93
N LYS A 163 -29.54 -11.28 1.61
CA LYS A 163 -29.57 -12.70 2.03
C LYS A 163 -29.80 -12.97 3.53
N LYS A 164 -30.26 -12.01 4.33
CA LYS A 164 -30.69 -12.29 5.72
C LYS A 164 -32.22 -12.52 5.74
N PRO A 165 -32.72 -13.70 6.19
CA PRO A 165 -34.14 -14.00 6.11
C PRO A 165 -34.94 -13.11 7.07
N ALA A 166 -35.96 -12.46 6.53
CA ALA A 166 -36.95 -11.73 7.29
C ALA A 166 -37.73 -12.70 8.19
N ALA A 167 -37.54 -12.57 9.51
CA ALA A 167 -38.45 -13.16 10.48
C ALA A 167 -39.83 -12.52 10.28
N LYS A 168 -40.82 -13.36 9.94
CA LYS A 168 -42.24 -13.01 9.81
C LYS A 168 -42.73 -12.33 11.09
N HIS A 169 -43.17 -11.08 10.98
CA HIS A 169 -44.33 -10.61 11.74
C HIS A 169 -45.35 -9.95 10.82
N ARG A 170 -46.60 -10.34 11.05
CA ARG A 170 -47.78 -10.15 10.20
C ARG A 170 -48.36 -8.75 10.36
N ARG A 171 -48.75 -8.18 9.20
CA ARG A 171 -49.97 -7.41 8.87
C ARG A 171 -50.22 -6.04 9.56
N GLY A 172 -50.39 -5.03 8.70
CA GLY A 172 -51.16 -3.80 8.94
C GLY A 172 -50.70 -2.66 8.03
N SER A 173 -51.02 -2.65 6.73
CA SER A 173 -52.15 -1.92 6.13
C SER A 173 -52.26 -0.44 6.56
N GLY A 174 -51.76 0.47 5.72
CA GLY A 174 -51.96 1.92 5.85
C GLY A 174 -51.49 2.66 4.59
N ARG A 175 -52.41 3.34 3.92
CA ARG A 175 -52.38 3.84 2.53
C ARG A 175 -52.02 5.34 2.46
N LYS A 176 -51.54 5.80 1.29
CA LYS A 176 -51.64 7.18 0.70
C LYS A 176 -50.80 8.29 1.37
N SER A 177 -50.30 9.35 0.72
CA SER A 177 -50.19 9.82 -0.67
C SER A 177 -49.48 11.22 -0.65
N VAL A 178 -48.75 11.57 -1.74
CA VAL A 178 -48.83 12.86 -2.48
C VAL A 178 -47.97 14.13 -2.13
N LYS A 179 -47.37 14.67 -3.23
CA LYS A 179 -47.08 16.07 -3.68
C LYS A 179 -45.78 16.85 -3.29
N LYS A 180 -44.93 17.00 -4.32
CA LYS A 180 -44.53 18.24 -5.09
C LYS A 180 -44.42 19.62 -4.40
N ARG A 181 -43.23 20.25 -4.53
CA ARG A 181 -42.87 21.59 -5.12
C ARG A 181 -41.52 22.05 -4.51
N ALA A 182 -40.46 22.38 -5.25
CA ALA A 182 -40.15 23.50 -6.17
C ALA A 182 -39.45 24.70 -5.48
N ALA A 183 -38.20 24.95 -5.93
CA ALA A 183 -37.41 26.19 -6.02
C ALA A 183 -37.11 27.05 -4.76
N VAL A 184 -35.84 27.47 -4.59
CA VAL A 184 -35.34 28.83 -4.94
C VAL A 184 -33.85 28.94 -4.61
N SER A 185 -33.16 29.66 -5.49
CA SER A 185 -31.76 30.10 -5.46
C SER A 185 -31.41 31.03 -4.31
N SER A 186 -30.17 30.94 -3.81
CA SER A 186 -29.52 32.05 -3.11
C SER A 186 -28.06 32.17 -3.57
N THR A 187 -27.82 33.19 -4.37
CA THR A 187 -26.52 33.80 -4.69
C THR A 187 -25.95 34.50 -3.45
N SER A 188 -24.66 34.33 -3.16
CA SER A 188 -23.87 35.36 -2.47
C SER A 188 -22.50 35.50 -3.10
N SER A 189 -22.17 36.75 -3.42
CA SER A 189 -20.98 37.27 -4.07
C SER A 189 -19.75 37.32 -3.16
N ALA A 190 -18.60 37.04 -3.77
CA ALA A 190 -17.31 37.72 -3.69
C ALA A 190 -16.68 38.08 -2.33
N THR A 191 -15.43 37.63 -2.15
CA THR A 191 -14.28 38.53 -1.95
C THR A 191 -12.99 37.78 -2.26
N GLU A 192 -12.16 38.39 -3.10
CA GLU A 192 -10.87 37.91 -3.59
C GLU A 192 -9.75 38.76 -2.98
N LYS A 193 -8.55 38.15 -2.83
CA LYS A 193 -7.18 38.75 -2.82
C LYS A 193 -6.50 38.95 -1.43
N PRO A 194 -5.14 38.90 -1.29
CA PRO A 194 -4.07 38.47 -2.21
C PRO A 194 -3.20 37.28 -1.74
N ALA A 195 -2.45 36.76 -2.71
CA ALA A 195 -1.30 35.86 -2.58
C ALA A 195 -0.15 36.44 -1.73
N GLU A 196 0.51 35.57 -0.95
CA GLU A 196 1.79 35.86 -0.31
C GLU A 196 2.83 34.76 -0.57
N ALA A 197 3.82 35.14 -1.37
CA ALA A 197 5.19 34.64 -1.53
C ALA A 197 5.51 33.16 -1.24
N ALA A 198 5.50 32.34 -2.29
CA ALA A 198 6.27 31.10 -2.36
C ALA A 198 7.78 31.42 -2.42
N LYS A 199 8.56 30.88 -1.49
CA LYS A 199 10.03 30.86 -1.55
C LYS A 199 10.48 29.84 -2.62
N PRO A 200 11.61 30.07 -3.33
CA PRO A 200 11.91 29.35 -4.56
C PRO A 200 12.23 27.87 -4.30
N ILE A 201 11.54 26.99 -5.05
CA ILE A 201 11.84 25.57 -5.20
C ILE A 201 13.19 25.45 -5.93
N VAL A 202 14.19 24.89 -5.25
CA VAL A 202 15.46 24.52 -5.89
C VAL A 202 15.20 23.30 -6.77
N THR A 203 15.16 23.54 -8.08
CA THR A 203 15.14 22.49 -9.11
C THR A 203 16.47 21.73 -9.08
N ILE A 204 16.48 20.54 -8.48
CA ILE A 204 17.60 19.61 -8.62
C ILE A 204 17.38 18.86 -9.94
N GLN A 205 18.15 19.24 -10.97
CA GLN A 205 18.23 18.46 -12.21
C GLN A 205 18.95 17.13 -11.92
N PRO A 206 18.53 15.98 -12.48
CA PRO A 206 19.31 14.77 -12.38
C PRO A 206 20.57 14.90 -13.24
N GLU A 207 21.73 15.09 -12.60
CA GLU A 207 23.02 14.99 -13.26
C GLU A 207 23.30 13.54 -13.71
N LYS A 208 23.92 13.46 -14.89
CA LYS A 208 24.19 12.26 -15.68
C LYS A 208 24.94 11.19 -14.88
N ALA A 209 24.36 10.00 -14.77
CA ALA A 209 25.06 8.81 -14.32
C ALA A 209 26.23 8.50 -15.28
N LYS A 210 27.47 8.66 -14.80
CA LYS A 210 28.67 8.16 -15.49
C LYS A 210 28.74 6.65 -15.30
N THR A 211 28.74 5.94 -16.41
CA THR A 211 29.06 4.51 -16.52
C THR A 211 30.42 4.23 -15.90
N ILE A 212 30.45 3.54 -14.75
CA ILE A 212 31.68 2.95 -14.21
C ILE A 212 31.76 1.55 -14.79
N VAL A 213 32.64 1.38 -15.78
CA VAL A 213 33.09 0.09 -16.29
C VAL A 213 33.88 -0.60 -15.19
N ASN A 214 33.38 -1.73 -14.71
CA ASN A 214 34.05 -2.59 -13.75
C ASN A 214 34.99 -3.53 -14.54
N THR A 215 36.30 -3.32 -14.45
CA THR A 215 37.30 -4.28 -14.93
C THR A 215 38.06 -4.88 -13.74
N GLU A 216 38.08 -6.21 -13.72
CA GLU A 216 38.50 -7.12 -12.64
C GLU A 216 39.91 -6.87 -12.08
N PRO A 217 40.18 -7.21 -10.81
CA PRO A 217 41.54 -7.23 -10.29
C PRO A 217 42.32 -8.47 -10.78
N LYS A 218 43.44 -8.25 -11.45
CA LYS A 218 44.40 -9.28 -11.87
C LYS A 218 44.96 -10.04 -10.65
N LYS A 219 44.86 -11.37 -10.68
CA LYS A 219 45.52 -12.31 -9.76
C LYS A 219 47.03 -12.05 -9.72
N ALA A 220 47.56 -11.82 -8.52
CA ALA A 220 48.99 -11.95 -8.25
C ALA A 220 49.37 -13.43 -8.23
N VAL A 221 50.23 -13.86 -9.15
CA VAL A 221 50.88 -15.17 -9.14
C VAL A 221 52.04 -15.09 -8.15
N LEU A 222 51.87 -15.69 -6.98
CA LEU A 222 52.94 -15.89 -6.01
C LEU A 222 53.65 -17.20 -6.38
N THR A 223 54.82 -17.13 -7.02
CA THR A 223 55.70 -18.30 -7.18
C THR A 223 56.39 -18.59 -5.85
N MET A 224 55.90 -19.59 -5.10
CA MET A 224 56.68 -20.18 -4.00
C MET A 224 57.54 -21.31 -4.57
N SER A 225 58.86 -21.12 -4.53
CA SER A 225 59.85 -22.17 -4.78
C SER A 225 59.76 -23.21 -3.67
N ASN A 226 59.49 -24.45 -4.06
CA ASN A 226 59.45 -25.61 -3.17
C ASN A 226 60.71 -26.45 -3.41
N ASP A 227 61.81 -26.11 -2.72
CA ASP A 227 62.97 -26.99 -2.63
C ASP A 227 62.89 -27.77 -1.32
N PHE A 228 62.35 -28.99 -1.39
CA PHE A 228 62.49 -29.97 -0.31
C PHE A 228 62.54 -31.40 -0.88
N LEU A 229 63.76 -31.95 -0.82
CA LEU A 229 64.13 -33.36 -0.65
C LEU A 229 63.67 -34.41 -1.66
N SER A 230 64.63 -34.90 -2.46
CA SER A 230 64.78 -36.34 -2.68
C SER A 230 66.11 -36.82 -2.06
N LYS A 231 65.97 -37.71 -1.08
CA LYS A 231 67.01 -38.67 -0.69
C LYS A 231 66.84 -39.94 -1.53
N GLU A 232 67.93 -40.71 -1.58
CA GLU A 232 68.12 -42.08 -2.09
C GLU A 232 68.52 -42.21 -3.57
N GLU A 233 69.79 -42.50 -3.83
CA GLU A 233 70.27 -43.89 -3.93
C GLU A 233 71.82 -43.98 -3.92
N LYS A 234 72.29 -45.03 -3.23
CA LYS A 234 73.64 -45.62 -3.13
C LYS A 234 74.71 -44.96 -2.24
#